data_AF-A0A0C2IQ33-F1
#
_entry.id   AF-A0A0C2IQ33-F1
#
_cell.length_a   1.000
_cell.length_b   1.000
_cell.length_c   1.000
_cell.angle_alpha   90.00
_cell.angle_beta   90.00
_cell.angle_gamma   90.00
#
_symmetry.space_group_name_H-M   'P 1'
#
loop_
_entity.id
_entity.type
_entity.pdbx_description
1 polymer ?
#
loop_
_entity_poly.entity_id
_entity_poly.type
_entity_poly.pdbx_seq_one_letter_code
_entity_poly.pdbx_strand_id
1 'polypeptide(L)'
;MIVHSMKDLPTKIHEGTVIVAVPEFELKIISDEMKLVISLFYRRNISDYPISDLAGTNYVISVIGTSSPRRVAQLLSLYPHLVIKNIVNSVLMKRGNIETRIRKLKDGQDYDGIILASAGLNRLGLSNLISESLNLFLYAVGQNDDLIDIMSRLTHVPTALRCICEREILKALGGGCCVPVGVRTKIVQNEFSVECGIFNYNGTDSIIKSGVYKLPEFKIQNEPPYEIVSDFTISVHCKEAAQKCAQIALDISTKLIESGGRELMKNIRHVCDTKPDERIVSLSKENGN
;
A
#
# COMPACT_ATOMS: atom_id res chain seq x y z
N MET A 1 -0.19 3.80 2.90
CA MET A 1 0.93 3.92 1.94
C MET A 1 2.17 4.33 2.71
N ILE A 2 3.29 3.66 2.48
CA ILE A 2 4.62 3.94 3.04
C ILE A 2 5.62 3.65 1.90
N VAL A 3 6.72 4.38 1.81
CA VAL A 3 7.78 4.15 0.81
C VAL A 3 8.97 3.50 1.51
N HIS A 4 9.52 2.44 0.90
CA HIS A 4 10.69 1.69 1.37
C HIS A 4 11.56 1.29 0.18
N SER A 5 12.85 1.01 0.41
CA SER A 5 13.64 0.25 -0.56
C SER A 5 13.12 -1.19 -0.63
N MET A 6 13.06 -1.78 -1.83
CA MET A 6 12.52 -3.15 -2.01
C MET A 6 13.23 -4.22 -1.15
N LYS A 7 14.54 -4.02 -0.90
CA LYS A 7 15.38 -4.86 -0.04
C LYS A 7 15.08 -4.79 1.47
N ASP A 8 14.41 -3.71 1.90
CA ASP A 8 14.09 -3.46 3.32
C ASP A 8 12.68 -3.98 3.68
N LEU A 9 11.88 -4.36 2.67
CA LEU A 9 10.57 -4.99 2.87
C LEU A 9 10.75 -6.48 3.20
N PRO A 10 10.22 -6.99 4.33
CA PRO A 10 10.37 -8.40 4.70
C PRO A 10 9.82 -9.32 3.60
N THR A 11 10.39 -10.52 3.47
CA THR A 11 10.02 -11.51 2.44
C THR A 11 8.54 -11.88 2.53
N LYS A 12 8.02 -12.13 3.74
CA LYS A 12 6.59 -12.16 4.03
C LYS A 12 6.12 -10.79 4.53
N ILE A 13 5.21 -10.14 3.81
CA ILE A 13 4.55 -8.91 4.29
C ILE A 13 3.35 -9.24 5.19
N HIS A 14 2.80 -8.23 5.87
CA HIS A 14 1.67 -8.41 6.79
C HIS A 14 0.37 -8.69 6.03
N GLU A 15 -0.51 -9.52 6.59
CA GLU A 15 -1.83 -9.77 6.05
C GLU A 15 -2.64 -8.47 5.90
N GLY A 16 -3.36 -8.30 4.79
CA GLY A 16 -4.02 -7.03 4.45
C GLY A 16 -3.10 -5.90 3.98
N THR A 17 -1.83 -6.19 3.68
CA THR A 17 -0.90 -5.25 2.99
C THR A 17 -0.50 -5.80 1.61
N VAL A 18 -0.11 -4.91 0.70
CA VAL A 18 0.27 -5.25 -0.69
C VAL A 18 1.24 -4.19 -1.24
N ILE A 19 2.15 -4.59 -2.13
CA ILE A 19 3.05 -3.69 -2.86
C ILE A 19 2.29 -3.08 -4.04
N VAL A 20 1.79 -1.85 -3.86
CA VAL A 20 0.95 -1.13 -4.85
C VAL A 20 1.72 -0.43 -5.97
N ALA A 21 3.05 -0.32 -5.87
CA ALA A 21 3.87 0.39 -6.85
C ALA A 21 5.31 -0.13 -6.86
N VAL A 22 5.93 -0.23 -8.05
CA VAL A 22 7.36 -0.54 -8.22
C VAL A 22 7.95 0.36 -9.31
N PRO A 23 8.68 1.45 -8.99
CA PRO A 23 9.22 2.36 -10.00
C PRO A 23 10.26 1.69 -10.91
N GLU A 24 10.63 2.39 -11.98
CA GLU A 24 11.79 2.03 -12.80
C GLU A 24 13.09 2.03 -11.96
N PHE A 25 14.07 1.23 -12.36
CA PHE A 25 15.32 1.05 -11.60
C PHE A 25 16.27 2.26 -11.68
N GLU A 26 15.96 3.25 -12.52
CA GLU A 26 16.58 4.58 -12.51
C GLU A 26 15.48 5.67 -12.47
N LEU A 27 15.79 6.83 -11.89
CA LEU A 27 14.80 7.84 -11.54
C LEU A 27 14.41 8.76 -12.73
N LYS A 28 13.20 8.56 -13.26
CA LYS A 28 12.40 9.61 -13.92
C LYS A 28 11.00 9.70 -13.33
N ILE A 29 10.79 10.72 -12.48
CA ILE A 29 9.48 11.11 -11.94
C ILE A 29 8.89 12.20 -12.83
N ILE A 30 7.58 12.12 -13.14
CA ILE A 30 6.81 13.07 -13.95
C ILE A 30 5.44 13.33 -13.27
N SER A 31 4.87 14.54 -13.43
CA SER A 31 3.65 15.09 -12.79
C SER A 31 2.81 15.89 -13.80
N ASP A 32 1.50 16.15 -13.67
CA ASP A 32 0.49 15.80 -12.65
C ASP A 32 -0.86 15.48 -13.38
N GLU A 33 -2.12 15.76 -13.02
CA GLU A 33 -2.83 16.48 -11.94
C GLU A 33 -4.24 15.85 -11.77
N MET A 34 -4.85 15.84 -10.56
CA MET A 34 -6.28 15.50 -10.41
C MET A 34 -7.02 16.21 -9.25
N LYS A 35 -8.29 16.56 -9.51
CA LYS A 35 -9.25 17.26 -8.62
C LYS A 35 -10.49 16.39 -8.34
N LEU A 36 -11.08 16.45 -7.14
CA LEU A 36 -12.43 15.89 -6.85
C LEU A 36 -13.12 16.53 -5.61
N VAL A 37 -14.26 15.95 -5.17
CA VAL A 37 -15.42 16.62 -4.52
C VAL A 37 -15.82 16.02 -3.14
N ILE A 38 -16.62 16.75 -2.33
CA ILE A 38 -17.16 16.34 -1.00
C ILE A 38 -18.70 16.50 -0.96
N SER A 39 -19.41 15.89 0.02
CA SER A 39 -20.88 15.96 0.15
C SER A 39 -21.40 16.12 1.59
N LEU A 40 -22.64 16.62 1.73
CA LEU A 40 -23.35 17.07 2.94
C LEU A 40 -24.67 16.30 3.17
N PHE A 41 -25.22 16.43 4.38
CA PHE A 41 -26.41 15.71 4.88
C PHE A 41 -27.27 16.63 5.76
N TYR A 42 -28.58 16.69 5.53
CA TYR A 42 -29.56 17.44 6.31
C TYR A 42 -30.65 16.54 6.92
N ARG A 43 -31.22 16.94 8.07
CA ARG A 43 -32.22 16.16 8.82
C ARG A 43 -33.69 16.49 8.51
N ARG A 44 -33.99 17.60 7.83
CA ARG A 44 -35.37 18.02 7.48
C ARG A 44 -35.60 17.92 5.97
N ASN A 45 -36.87 17.78 5.57
CA ASN A 45 -37.28 17.92 4.17
C ASN A 45 -37.05 19.37 3.73
N ILE A 46 -35.88 19.61 3.15
CA ILE A 46 -35.44 20.85 2.53
C ILE A 46 -34.88 20.45 1.16
N SER A 47 -35.78 20.23 0.21
CA SER A 47 -35.46 20.05 -1.21
C SER A 47 -35.18 21.39 -1.92
N ASP A 48 -35.55 22.50 -1.28
CA ASP A 48 -35.83 23.77 -1.96
C ASP A 48 -34.84 24.90 -1.61
N TYR A 49 -33.89 24.68 -0.69
CA TYR A 49 -32.93 25.71 -0.24
C TYR A 49 -31.49 25.15 -0.20
N PRO A 50 -30.60 25.59 -1.11
CA PRO A 50 -29.16 25.34 -0.97
C PRO A 50 -28.57 26.10 0.22
N ILE A 51 -27.36 25.71 0.64
CA ILE A 51 -26.65 26.27 1.80
C ILE A 51 -26.40 27.81 1.73
N SER A 52 -26.46 28.41 0.54
CA SER A 52 -26.45 29.86 0.34
C SER A 52 -27.67 30.57 0.94
N ASP A 53 -28.83 29.94 0.88
CA ASP A 53 -30.13 30.58 1.13
C ASP A 53 -30.49 30.57 2.62
N LEU A 54 -29.79 29.73 3.39
CA LEU A 54 -29.78 29.74 4.86
C LEU A 54 -29.26 31.07 5.45
N ALA A 55 -28.64 31.93 4.65
CA ALA A 55 -28.27 33.29 5.05
C ALA A 55 -29.47 34.27 5.10
N GLY A 56 -30.64 33.91 4.56
CA GLY A 56 -31.73 34.85 4.27
C GLY A 56 -32.79 35.07 5.36
N THR A 57 -33.01 34.13 6.29
CA THR A 57 -34.18 34.21 7.22
C THR A 57 -33.91 33.74 8.65
N ASN A 58 -34.30 34.56 9.63
CA ASN A 58 -34.59 34.23 11.04
C ASN A 58 -33.73 33.15 11.74
N TYR A 59 -32.40 33.31 11.68
CA TYR A 59 -31.43 32.91 12.72
C TYR A 59 -31.56 31.51 13.35
N VAL A 60 -31.84 30.47 12.56
CA VAL A 60 -31.70 29.07 13.00
C VAL A 60 -30.22 28.67 12.92
N ILE A 61 -29.49 28.86 14.02
CA ILE A 61 -28.09 28.42 14.16
C ILE A 61 -28.03 26.89 14.02
N SER A 62 -27.68 26.43 12.82
CA SER A 62 -27.65 24.99 12.50
C SER A 62 -26.38 24.33 13.03
N VAL A 63 -26.54 23.15 13.63
CA VAL A 63 -25.44 22.42 14.28
C VAL A 63 -24.90 21.30 13.40
N ILE A 64 -23.68 21.47 12.89
CA ILE A 64 -23.04 20.51 11.98
C ILE A 64 -22.05 19.60 12.73
N GLY A 65 -22.21 18.28 12.57
CA GLY A 65 -21.35 17.27 13.17
C GLY A 65 -20.12 16.92 12.31
N THR A 66 -18.91 17.30 12.77
CA THR A 66 -17.65 16.84 12.17
C THR A 66 -16.49 16.84 13.16
N SER A 67 -15.63 15.81 13.07
CA SER A 67 -14.41 15.65 13.86
C SER A 67 -13.12 15.94 13.07
N SER A 68 -13.23 16.57 11.90
CA SER A 68 -12.08 16.83 11.01
C SER A 68 -11.75 18.33 11.02
N PRO A 69 -10.63 18.78 11.63
CA PRO A 69 -10.28 20.20 11.73
C PRO A 69 -10.26 20.93 10.38
N ARG A 70 -9.79 20.27 9.32
CA ARG A 70 -9.83 20.77 7.94
C ARG A 70 -11.26 21.08 7.43
N ARG A 71 -12.27 20.30 7.86
CA ARG A 71 -13.68 20.54 7.52
C ARG A 71 -14.28 21.63 8.41
N VAL A 72 -13.89 21.70 9.69
CA VAL A 72 -14.26 22.78 10.61
C VAL A 72 -13.83 24.14 10.05
N ALA A 73 -12.54 24.28 9.70
CA ALA A 73 -11.97 25.53 9.19
C ALA A 73 -12.66 26.02 7.91
N GLN A 74 -12.92 25.14 6.95
CA GLN A 74 -13.57 25.51 5.69
C GLN A 74 -15.07 25.78 5.85
N LEU A 75 -15.78 25.08 6.75
CA LEU A 75 -17.16 25.43 7.10
C LEU A 75 -17.24 26.83 7.69
N LEU A 76 -16.40 27.17 8.67
CA LEU A 76 -16.42 28.51 9.28
C LEU A 76 -15.95 29.60 8.31
N SER A 77 -15.07 29.27 7.36
CA SER A 77 -14.60 30.21 6.33
C SER A 77 -15.65 30.52 5.26
N LEU A 78 -16.59 29.63 4.99
CA LEU A 78 -17.65 29.81 3.97
C LEU A 78 -19.00 30.17 4.59
N TYR A 79 -19.28 29.67 5.80
CA TYR A 79 -20.54 29.82 6.51
C TYR A 79 -20.29 30.15 8.00
N PRO A 80 -19.86 31.39 8.33
CA PRO A 80 -19.48 31.77 9.70
C PRO A 80 -20.60 31.67 10.74
N HIS A 81 -21.85 31.52 10.30
CA HIS A 81 -23.05 31.41 11.15
C HIS A 81 -23.35 29.97 11.64
N LEU A 82 -22.61 28.95 11.18
CA LEU A 82 -22.81 27.55 11.58
C LEU A 82 -22.11 27.24 12.91
N VAL A 83 -22.81 26.54 13.81
CA VAL A 83 -22.17 25.93 15.00
C VAL A 83 -21.67 24.55 14.63
N ILE A 84 -20.38 24.28 14.89
CA ILE A 84 -19.76 23.00 14.54
C ILE A 84 -19.43 22.23 15.81
N LYS A 85 -20.04 21.05 15.98
CA LYS A 85 -19.78 20.14 17.10
C LYS A 85 -18.95 18.94 16.65
N ASN A 86 -18.06 18.48 17.53
CA ASN A 86 -17.34 17.23 17.34
C ASN A 86 -18.32 16.04 17.51
N ILE A 87 -18.47 15.20 16.48
CA ILE A 87 -19.40 14.06 16.50
C ILE A 87 -18.86 12.82 17.28
N VAL A 88 -17.59 12.83 17.70
CA VAL A 88 -16.94 11.72 18.44
C VAL A 88 -16.60 12.16 19.86
N ASN A 89 -17.41 11.69 20.83
CA ASN A 89 -17.32 12.06 22.26
C ASN A 89 -16.54 11.02 23.08
N SER A 90 -15.60 10.28 22.48
CA SER A 90 -14.74 9.33 23.19
C SER A 90 -13.28 9.55 22.84
N VAL A 91 -12.50 9.90 23.86
CA VAL A 91 -11.02 10.04 23.81
C VAL A 91 -10.35 8.71 23.44
N LEU A 92 -11.02 7.58 23.65
CA LEU A 92 -10.48 6.23 23.48
C LEU A 92 -10.77 5.58 22.11
N MET A 93 -11.57 6.20 21.23
CA MET A 93 -11.87 5.64 19.90
C MET A 93 -11.41 6.52 18.73
N LYS A 94 -10.29 6.13 18.13
CA LYS A 94 -9.84 6.62 16.82
C LYS A 94 -10.93 6.33 15.76
N ARG A 95 -11.62 7.39 15.30
CA ARG A 95 -12.57 7.38 14.16
C ARG A 95 -13.74 6.38 14.30
N GLY A 96 -14.74 6.70 15.12
CA GLY A 96 -16.01 5.95 15.15
C GLY A 96 -16.67 5.78 13.75
N ASN A 97 -17.32 4.63 13.55
CA ASN A 97 -17.84 4.14 12.25
C ASN A 97 -18.84 5.12 11.60
N ILE A 98 -18.99 5.04 10.26
CA ILE A 98 -19.96 5.81 9.47
C ILE A 98 -21.38 5.59 10.00
N GLU A 99 -21.76 4.33 10.23
CA GLU A 99 -23.05 3.95 10.83
C GLU A 99 -23.34 4.66 12.15
N THR A 100 -22.35 4.76 13.04
CA THR A 100 -22.51 5.40 14.36
C THR A 100 -22.76 6.90 14.23
N ARG A 101 -22.20 7.54 13.20
CA ARG A 101 -22.42 8.97 12.90
C ARG A 101 -23.80 9.21 12.30
N ILE A 102 -24.23 8.34 11.38
CA ILE A 102 -25.58 8.36 10.79
C ILE A 102 -26.64 8.12 11.87
N ARG A 103 -26.37 7.18 12.80
CA ARG A 103 -27.25 6.91 13.95
C ARG A 103 -27.43 8.17 14.80
N LYS A 104 -26.34 8.79 15.26
CA LYS A 104 -26.38 10.07 16.00
C LYS A 104 -27.17 11.19 15.32
N LEU A 105 -27.13 11.30 13.99
CA LEU A 105 -27.94 12.26 13.24
C LEU A 105 -29.43 11.91 13.24
N LYS A 106 -29.78 10.62 13.14
CA LYS A 106 -31.17 10.15 13.22
C LYS A 106 -31.74 10.30 14.64
N ASP A 107 -31.00 9.82 15.65
CA ASP A 107 -31.31 9.93 17.09
C ASP A 107 -31.48 11.40 17.49
N GLY A 108 -30.61 12.27 16.96
CA GLY A 108 -30.99 13.63 16.58
C GLY A 108 -31.32 14.59 17.73
N GLN A 109 -30.53 14.52 18.80
CA GLN A 109 -30.53 15.51 19.89
C GLN A 109 -29.35 16.50 19.78
N ASP A 110 -28.33 16.19 18.98
CA ASP A 110 -27.05 16.92 18.97
C ASP A 110 -26.76 17.74 17.69
N TYR A 111 -27.23 17.31 16.51
CA TYR A 111 -26.83 17.80 15.18
C TYR A 111 -28.02 17.89 14.21
N ASP A 112 -28.01 18.89 13.34
CA ASP A 112 -28.96 19.09 12.23
C ASP A 112 -28.44 18.52 10.90
N GLY A 113 -27.11 18.34 10.79
CA GLY A 113 -26.42 17.76 9.65
C GLY A 113 -25.03 17.23 10.00
N ILE A 114 -24.41 16.43 9.12
CA ILE A 114 -23.07 15.86 9.32
C ILE A 114 -22.26 15.89 8.02
N ILE A 115 -20.92 15.97 8.11
CA ILE A 115 -20.05 15.87 6.92
C ILE A 115 -19.26 14.56 6.93
N LEU A 116 -19.49 13.76 5.90
CA LEU A 116 -18.83 12.47 5.64
C LEU A 116 -17.97 12.54 4.36
N ALA A 117 -17.47 11.41 3.87
CA ALA A 117 -16.77 11.34 2.59
C ALA A 117 -17.60 10.48 1.63
N SER A 118 -17.97 11.03 0.48
CA SER A 118 -18.97 10.46 -0.43
C SER A 118 -18.57 9.07 -0.94
N ALA A 119 -17.29 8.84 -1.22
CA ALA A 119 -16.74 7.52 -1.57
C ALA A 119 -17.05 6.44 -0.49
N GLY A 120 -16.90 6.78 0.79
CA GLY A 120 -17.19 5.87 1.91
C GLY A 120 -18.68 5.60 2.13
N LEU A 121 -19.58 6.43 1.57
CA LEU A 121 -21.02 6.19 1.56
C LEU A 121 -21.44 5.36 0.35
N ASN A 122 -20.88 5.66 -0.82
CA ASN A 122 -21.09 4.91 -2.05
C ASN A 122 -20.68 3.44 -1.87
N ARG A 123 -19.51 3.17 -1.25
CA ARG A 123 -19.05 1.81 -0.92
C ARG A 123 -20.02 1.04 -0.01
N LEU A 124 -20.77 1.73 0.85
CA LEU A 124 -21.75 1.12 1.77
C LEU A 124 -23.16 1.03 1.16
N GLY A 125 -23.36 1.44 -0.11
CA GLY A 125 -24.69 1.53 -0.72
C GLY A 125 -25.57 2.65 -0.16
N LEU A 126 -24.99 3.60 0.58
CA LEU A 126 -25.69 4.68 1.31
C LEU A 126 -25.72 6.00 0.53
N SER A 127 -25.46 5.99 -0.77
CA SER A 127 -25.47 7.17 -1.64
C SER A 127 -26.80 7.92 -1.61
N ASN A 128 -27.91 7.18 -1.45
CA ASN A 128 -29.28 7.70 -1.37
C ASN A 128 -29.56 8.59 -0.14
N LEU A 129 -28.65 8.63 0.84
CA LEU A 129 -28.76 9.49 2.00
C LEU A 129 -28.13 10.89 1.79
N ILE A 130 -27.34 11.08 0.73
CA ILE A 130 -26.62 12.34 0.44
C ILE A 130 -27.64 13.45 0.11
N SER A 131 -27.55 14.59 0.80
CA SER A 131 -28.48 15.72 0.60
C SER A 131 -27.92 16.81 -0.33
N GLU A 132 -26.60 17.06 -0.29
CA GLU A 132 -25.94 18.13 -1.06
C GLU A 132 -24.50 17.70 -1.45
N SER A 133 -23.94 18.26 -2.52
CA SER A 133 -22.52 18.09 -2.86
C SER A 133 -21.72 19.38 -2.65
N LEU A 134 -20.91 19.42 -1.59
CA LEU A 134 -19.94 20.47 -1.29
C LEU A 134 -18.71 20.39 -2.22
N ASN A 135 -18.89 20.82 -3.45
CA ASN A 135 -17.85 20.83 -4.48
C ASN A 135 -16.70 21.82 -4.18
N LEU A 136 -16.92 22.78 -3.27
CA LEU A 136 -15.97 23.85 -2.93
C LEU A 136 -14.95 23.50 -1.82
N PHE A 137 -15.03 22.31 -1.22
CA PHE A 137 -14.18 21.94 -0.09
C PHE A 137 -12.90 21.19 -0.50
N LEU A 138 -11.74 21.76 -0.17
CA LEU A 138 -10.44 21.10 -0.25
C LEU A 138 -10.43 19.85 0.65
N TYR A 139 -10.24 18.69 0.04
CA TYR A 139 -10.21 17.37 0.68
C TYR A 139 -8.90 17.11 1.46
N ALA A 140 -8.79 15.96 2.12
CA ALA A 140 -7.52 15.55 2.73
C ALA A 140 -6.64 14.91 1.65
N VAL A 141 -5.32 15.14 1.71
CA VAL A 141 -4.36 14.37 0.89
C VAL A 141 -4.62 12.87 1.11
N GLY A 142 -4.88 12.13 0.03
CA GLY A 142 -5.25 10.71 0.08
C GLY A 142 -6.68 10.41 0.54
N GLN A 143 -7.66 11.30 0.34
CA GLN A 143 -9.09 11.03 0.63
C GLN A 143 -9.80 10.21 -0.47
N ASN A 144 -9.19 10.00 -1.65
CA ASN A 144 -9.71 9.08 -2.66
C ASN A 144 -9.36 7.64 -2.31
N ASP A 145 -10.35 6.75 -2.46
CA ASP A 145 -10.25 5.34 -2.11
C ASP A 145 -9.47 4.51 -3.14
N ASP A 146 -9.42 4.96 -4.39
CA ASP A 146 -8.73 4.29 -5.52
C ASP A 146 -7.20 4.51 -5.51
N LEU A 147 -6.62 4.65 -4.32
CA LEU A 147 -5.17 4.83 -4.14
C LEU A 147 -4.38 3.63 -4.72
N ILE A 148 -4.96 2.43 -4.75
CA ILE A 148 -4.35 1.26 -5.38
C ILE A 148 -4.25 1.48 -6.91
N ASP A 149 -5.33 1.83 -7.59
CA ASP A 149 -5.36 2.05 -9.04
C ASP A 149 -4.52 3.25 -9.49
N ILE A 150 -4.46 4.31 -8.68
CA ILE A 150 -3.62 5.48 -8.96
C ILE A 150 -2.14 5.12 -8.81
N MET A 151 -1.75 4.44 -7.71
CA MET A 151 -0.36 4.09 -7.46
C MET A 151 0.15 2.96 -8.36
N SER A 152 -0.72 2.03 -8.77
CA SER A 152 -0.35 0.90 -9.64
C SER A 152 0.11 1.36 -11.02
N ARG A 153 -0.32 2.53 -11.50
CA ARG A 153 0.17 3.15 -12.74
C ARG A 153 1.65 3.56 -12.68
N LEU A 154 2.21 3.71 -11.47
CA LEU A 154 3.63 3.99 -11.25
C LEU A 154 4.51 2.73 -11.28
N THR A 155 3.91 1.54 -11.47
CA THR A 155 4.67 0.29 -11.62
C THR A 155 5.29 0.18 -13.01
N HIS A 156 6.62 0.19 -13.06
CA HIS A 156 7.40 -0.28 -14.20
C HIS A 156 7.37 -1.82 -14.20
N VAL A 157 6.58 -2.42 -15.09
CA VAL A 157 6.33 -3.87 -15.11
C VAL A 157 7.62 -4.70 -15.16
N PRO A 158 8.65 -4.39 -15.99
CA PRO A 158 9.92 -5.12 -15.96
C PRO A 158 10.65 -5.09 -14.62
N THR A 159 10.55 -4.01 -13.82
CA THR A 159 11.10 -4.01 -12.45
C THR A 159 10.28 -4.90 -11.53
N ALA A 160 8.95 -4.82 -11.58
CA ALA A 160 8.07 -5.65 -10.76
C ALA A 160 8.27 -7.16 -11.01
N LEU A 161 8.33 -7.59 -12.28
CA LEU A 161 8.59 -8.98 -12.66
C LEU A 161 9.93 -9.51 -12.10
N ARG A 162 10.98 -8.67 -12.16
CA ARG A 162 12.28 -8.98 -11.55
C ARG A 162 12.18 -9.11 -10.03
N CYS A 163 11.60 -8.13 -9.35
CA CYS A 163 11.46 -8.14 -7.90
C CYS A 163 10.53 -9.24 -7.37
N ILE A 164 9.55 -9.70 -8.14
CA ILE A 164 8.77 -10.92 -7.85
C ILE A 164 9.71 -12.13 -7.78
N CYS A 165 10.52 -12.37 -8.81
CA CYS A 165 11.44 -13.50 -8.83
C CYS A 165 12.46 -13.43 -7.66
N GLU A 166 13.07 -12.25 -7.46
CA GLU A 166 14.08 -12.02 -6.41
C GLU A 166 13.50 -12.27 -5.00
N ARG A 167 12.27 -11.82 -4.72
CA ARG A 167 11.61 -12.02 -3.43
C ARG A 167 11.11 -13.45 -3.23
N GLU A 168 10.60 -14.10 -4.27
CA GLU A 168 10.21 -15.53 -4.19
C GLU A 168 11.41 -16.45 -4.00
N ILE A 169 12.59 -16.12 -4.56
CA ILE A 169 13.84 -16.83 -4.27
C ILE A 169 14.15 -16.73 -2.76
N LEU A 170 14.20 -15.51 -2.22
CA LEU A 170 14.47 -15.29 -0.80
C LEU A 170 13.43 -15.96 0.12
N LYS A 171 12.13 -15.91 -0.24
CA LYS A 171 11.06 -16.64 0.46
C LYS A 171 11.33 -18.16 0.48
N ALA A 172 11.59 -18.76 -0.68
CA ALA A 172 11.75 -20.22 -0.82
C ALA A 172 13.03 -20.77 -0.16
N LEU A 173 14.10 -19.95 -0.09
CA LEU A 173 15.30 -20.26 0.68
C LEU A 173 15.12 -20.10 2.20
N GLY A 174 13.99 -19.56 2.66
CA GLY A 174 13.71 -19.28 4.07
C GLY A 174 14.44 -18.04 4.60
N GLY A 175 14.79 -17.11 3.71
CA GLY A 175 15.63 -15.96 3.97
C GLY A 175 14.90 -14.69 4.39
N GLY A 176 15.65 -13.87 5.11
CA GLY A 176 15.42 -12.43 5.30
C GLY A 176 16.73 -11.67 5.02
N CYS A 177 16.78 -10.38 5.32
CA CYS A 177 17.89 -9.48 4.99
C CYS A 177 19.26 -9.87 5.58
N CYS A 178 19.31 -10.85 6.50
CA CYS A 178 20.53 -11.31 7.17
C CYS A 178 21.12 -12.60 6.58
N VAL A 179 20.57 -13.15 5.49
CA VAL A 179 21.09 -14.36 4.84
C VAL A 179 21.97 -13.98 3.64
N PRO A 180 23.19 -14.55 3.49
CA PRO A 180 24.11 -14.26 2.39
C PRO A 180 23.64 -14.90 1.07
N VAL A 181 22.58 -14.32 0.51
CA VAL A 181 22.06 -14.62 -0.83
C VAL A 181 22.28 -13.41 -1.73
N GLY A 182 23.03 -13.61 -2.81
CA GLY A 182 23.14 -12.64 -3.91
C GLY A 182 22.25 -13.06 -5.06
N VAL A 183 21.49 -12.12 -5.65
CA VAL A 183 20.64 -12.38 -6.82
C VAL A 183 20.83 -11.30 -7.87
N ARG A 184 20.84 -11.72 -9.13
CA ARG A 184 21.01 -10.88 -10.33
C ARG A 184 19.98 -11.30 -11.38
N THR A 185 19.05 -10.41 -11.69
CA THR A 185 18.04 -10.62 -12.73
C THR A 185 18.16 -9.59 -13.85
N LYS A 186 17.76 -9.99 -15.07
CA LYS A 186 17.64 -9.09 -16.22
C LYS A 186 16.48 -9.56 -17.11
N ILE A 187 15.79 -8.62 -17.73
CA ILE A 187 14.83 -8.87 -18.81
C ILE A 187 15.38 -8.22 -20.08
N VAL A 188 15.36 -8.95 -21.19
CA VAL A 188 15.63 -8.44 -22.54
C VAL A 188 14.56 -9.00 -23.46
N GLN A 189 13.75 -8.12 -24.06
CA GLN A 189 12.53 -8.54 -24.77
C GLN A 189 11.68 -9.46 -23.86
N ASN A 190 11.40 -10.69 -24.28
CA ASN A 190 10.65 -11.68 -23.50
C ASN A 190 11.57 -12.73 -22.84
N GLU A 191 12.89 -12.49 -22.78
CA GLU A 191 13.85 -13.37 -22.11
C GLU A 191 14.18 -12.86 -20.72
N PHE A 192 13.99 -13.71 -19.72
CA PHE A 192 14.32 -13.48 -18.32
C PHE A 192 15.55 -14.31 -17.94
N SER A 193 16.67 -13.66 -17.67
CA SER A 193 17.87 -14.31 -17.13
C SER A 193 17.96 -14.06 -15.63
N VAL A 194 18.22 -15.11 -14.87
CA VAL A 194 18.47 -15.04 -13.42
C VAL A 194 19.72 -15.81 -13.04
N GLU A 195 20.46 -15.26 -12.10
CA GLU A 195 21.54 -15.90 -11.39
C GLU A 195 21.37 -15.64 -9.90
N CYS A 196 21.52 -16.67 -9.08
CA CYS A 196 21.44 -16.59 -7.63
C CYS A 196 22.58 -17.40 -7.00
N GLY A 197 23.27 -16.78 -6.05
CA GLY A 197 24.35 -17.39 -5.26
C GLY A 197 23.98 -17.42 -3.79
N ILE A 198 24.21 -18.57 -3.15
CA ILE A 198 24.28 -18.71 -1.69
C ILE A 198 25.77 -18.81 -1.33
N PHE A 199 26.19 -18.11 -0.29
CA PHE A 199 27.56 -18.09 0.20
C PHE A 199 27.59 -18.52 1.67
N ASN A 200 28.70 -19.09 2.16
CA ASN A 200 28.92 -19.18 3.61
C ASN A 200 29.40 -17.83 4.18
N TYR A 201 29.36 -17.69 5.51
CA TYR A 201 29.60 -16.39 6.17
C TYR A 201 31.05 -15.88 6.01
N ASN A 202 32.04 -16.78 5.98
CA ASN A 202 33.45 -16.45 5.77
C ASN A 202 33.84 -16.30 4.28
N GLY A 203 32.92 -16.61 3.35
CA GLY A 203 33.12 -16.46 1.91
C GLY A 203 34.04 -17.48 1.24
N THR A 204 34.38 -18.60 1.91
CA THR A 204 35.22 -19.65 1.32
C THR A 204 34.47 -20.53 0.32
N ASP A 205 33.16 -20.68 0.49
CA ASP A 205 32.33 -21.63 -0.27
C ASP A 205 31.05 -20.95 -0.77
N SER A 206 30.66 -21.29 -2.00
CA SER A 206 29.46 -20.76 -2.63
C SER A 206 28.78 -21.79 -3.53
N ILE A 207 27.45 -21.68 -3.63
CA ILE A 207 26.64 -22.44 -4.56
C ILE A 207 25.88 -21.43 -5.41
N ILE A 208 26.26 -21.32 -6.69
CA ILE A 208 25.64 -20.43 -7.67
C ILE A 208 24.82 -21.27 -8.65
N LYS A 209 23.61 -20.81 -8.97
CA LYS A 209 22.76 -21.36 -10.03
C LYS A 209 22.23 -20.23 -10.90
N SER A 210 22.14 -20.49 -12.20
CA SER A 210 21.58 -19.56 -13.17
C SER A 210 20.62 -20.28 -14.12
N GLY A 211 19.81 -19.49 -14.81
CA GLY A 211 18.87 -19.97 -15.81
C GLY A 211 18.39 -18.83 -16.71
N VAL A 212 17.99 -19.19 -17.93
CA VAL A 212 17.45 -18.29 -18.94
C VAL A 212 16.10 -18.86 -19.38
N TYR A 213 15.06 -18.04 -19.33
CA TYR A 213 13.67 -18.47 -19.47
C TYR A 213 12.90 -17.52 -20.38
N LYS A 214 12.09 -18.07 -21.27
CA LYS A 214 11.12 -17.28 -22.04
C LYS A 214 9.89 -16.98 -21.19
N LEU A 215 9.53 -15.70 -21.09
CA LEU A 215 8.28 -15.23 -20.50
C LEU A 215 7.14 -15.28 -21.54
N PRO A 216 5.88 -15.42 -21.08
CA PRO A 216 4.71 -14.95 -21.82
C PRO A 216 4.85 -13.48 -22.23
N GLU A 217 4.07 -13.04 -23.21
CA GLU A 217 3.96 -11.61 -23.53
C GLU A 217 3.31 -10.83 -22.38
N PHE A 218 3.75 -9.58 -22.19
CA PHE A 218 3.26 -8.69 -21.13
C PHE A 218 3.33 -7.23 -21.59
N LYS A 219 2.48 -6.36 -21.03
CA LYS A 219 2.53 -4.91 -21.26
C LYS A 219 3.63 -4.26 -20.42
N ILE A 220 4.37 -3.31 -20.99
CA ILE A 220 5.37 -2.52 -20.25
C ILE A 220 4.68 -1.53 -19.29
N GLN A 221 3.55 -0.93 -19.70
CA GLN A 221 2.70 -0.11 -18.85
C GLN A 221 1.76 -0.97 -17.99
N ASN A 222 1.70 -0.67 -16.69
CA ASN A 222 0.83 -1.34 -15.74
C ASN A 222 -0.58 -0.74 -15.77
N GLU A 223 -1.39 -1.14 -16.75
CA GLU A 223 -2.77 -0.67 -16.95
C GLU A 223 -3.80 -1.49 -16.12
N PRO A 224 -4.93 -0.89 -15.69
CA PRO A 224 -6.03 -1.64 -15.07
C PRO A 224 -6.73 -2.58 -16.07
N PRO A 225 -7.46 -3.61 -15.60
CA PRO A 225 -7.67 -3.95 -14.19
C PRO A 225 -6.45 -4.62 -13.56
N TYR A 226 -6.37 -4.52 -12.24
CA TYR A 226 -5.25 -5.01 -11.43
C TYR A 226 -5.62 -6.24 -10.60
N GLU A 227 -4.63 -7.08 -10.32
CA GLU A 227 -4.72 -8.20 -9.39
C GLU A 227 -3.43 -8.33 -8.55
N ILE A 228 -3.42 -9.25 -7.58
CA ILE A 228 -2.28 -9.45 -6.68
C ILE A 228 -1.55 -10.75 -7.03
N VAL A 229 -0.27 -10.64 -7.39
CA VAL A 229 0.63 -11.80 -7.63
C VAL A 229 1.90 -11.62 -6.79
N SER A 230 2.23 -12.62 -5.96
CA SER A 230 3.45 -12.61 -5.13
C SER A 230 3.64 -11.36 -4.25
N ASP A 231 2.55 -10.85 -3.68
CA ASP A 231 2.43 -9.61 -2.92
C ASP A 231 2.43 -8.28 -3.73
N PHE A 232 2.52 -8.33 -5.06
CA PHE A 232 2.53 -7.15 -5.93
C PHE A 232 1.18 -6.92 -6.61
N THR A 233 0.75 -5.66 -6.67
CA THR A 233 -0.38 -5.24 -7.50
C THR A 233 0.09 -5.03 -8.94
N ILE A 234 -0.42 -5.85 -9.87
CA ILE A 234 0.00 -5.87 -11.27
C ILE A 234 -1.20 -5.99 -12.21
N SER A 235 -1.08 -5.52 -13.44
CA SER A 235 -2.10 -5.65 -14.48
C SER A 235 -2.43 -7.13 -14.73
N VAL A 236 -3.71 -7.45 -14.94
CA VAL A 236 -4.12 -8.80 -15.39
C VAL A 236 -3.42 -9.20 -16.70
N HIS A 237 -3.07 -8.23 -17.55
CA HIS A 237 -2.31 -8.43 -18.79
C HIS A 237 -0.84 -8.81 -18.58
N CYS A 238 -0.37 -8.84 -17.33
CA CYS A 238 0.99 -9.21 -16.94
C CYS A 238 1.01 -10.38 -15.94
N LYS A 239 -0.17 -10.91 -15.58
CA LYS A 239 -0.38 -12.02 -14.64
C LYS A 239 0.47 -13.24 -14.98
N GLU A 240 0.42 -13.71 -16.22
CA GLU A 240 1.13 -14.93 -16.63
C GLU A 240 2.65 -14.76 -16.55
N ALA A 241 3.18 -13.59 -16.93
CA ALA A 241 4.59 -13.27 -16.76
C ALA A 241 4.99 -13.17 -15.28
N ALA A 242 4.15 -12.59 -14.42
CA ALA A 242 4.38 -12.52 -12.98
C ALA A 242 4.37 -13.90 -12.31
N GLN A 243 3.37 -14.73 -12.64
CA GLN A 243 3.31 -16.13 -12.21
C GLN A 243 4.50 -16.93 -12.75
N LYS A 244 4.96 -16.65 -13.97
CA LYS A 244 6.17 -17.29 -14.52
C LYS A 244 7.43 -16.89 -13.76
N CYS A 245 7.57 -15.63 -13.35
CA CYS A 245 8.68 -15.17 -12.51
C CYS A 245 8.71 -15.85 -11.14
N ALA A 246 7.55 -16.08 -10.53
CA ALA A 246 7.43 -16.88 -9.29
C ALA A 246 7.77 -18.38 -9.49
N GLN A 247 7.41 -18.97 -10.64
CA GLN A 247 7.83 -20.34 -10.99
C GLN A 247 9.35 -20.45 -11.22
N ILE A 248 9.95 -19.47 -11.90
CA ILE A 248 11.40 -19.38 -12.13
C ILE A 248 12.15 -19.30 -10.79
N ALA A 249 11.63 -18.52 -9.84
CA ALA A 249 12.18 -18.43 -8.49
C ALA A 249 12.18 -19.78 -7.76
N LEU A 250 11.08 -20.54 -7.85
CA LEU A 250 10.99 -21.87 -7.26
C LEU A 250 11.99 -22.86 -7.89
N ASP A 251 12.14 -22.85 -9.21
CA ASP A 251 13.11 -23.69 -9.93
C ASP A 251 14.57 -23.40 -9.52
N ILE A 252 14.97 -22.12 -9.49
CA ILE A 252 16.30 -21.70 -9.03
C ILE A 252 16.54 -22.07 -7.56
N SER A 253 15.57 -21.79 -6.68
CA SER A 253 15.69 -22.14 -5.26
C SER A 253 15.75 -23.65 -5.02
N THR A 254 15.00 -24.46 -5.77
CA THR A 254 15.10 -25.94 -5.70
C THR A 254 16.50 -26.40 -6.08
N LYS A 255 17.02 -25.96 -7.24
CA LYS A 255 18.40 -26.28 -7.70
C LYS A 255 19.48 -25.88 -6.69
N LEU A 256 19.30 -24.76 -5.99
CA LEU A 256 20.19 -24.32 -4.91
C LEU A 256 20.10 -25.24 -3.68
N ILE A 257 18.89 -25.57 -3.23
CA ILE A 257 18.64 -26.44 -2.07
C ILE A 257 19.18 -27.85 -2.31
N GLU A 258 18.90 -28.44 -3.48
CA GLU A 258 19.37 -29.77 -3.90
C GLU A 258 20.90 -29.85 -3.97
N SER A 259 21.57 -28.75 -4.29
CA SER A 259 23.04 -28.66 -4.33
C SER A 259 23.68 -28.42 -2.96
N GLY A 260 22.92 -28.59 -1.86
CA GLY A 260 23.42 -28.38 -0.49
C GLY A 260 23.25 -26.95 0.05
N GLY A 261 22.52 -26.07 -0.64
CA GLY A 261 22.38 -24.66 -0.25
C GLY A 261 21.84 -24.43 1.16
N ARG A 262 21.02 -25.33 1.71
CA ARG A 262 20.56 -25.27 3.11
C ARG A 262 21.65 -25.62 4.12
N GLU A 263 22.61 -26.48 3.74
CA GLU A 263 23.76 -26.83 4.58
C GLU A 263 24.72 -25.65 4.67
N LEU A 264 24.99 -25.01 3.52
CA LEU A 264 25.81 -23.79 3.42
C LEU A 264 25.24 -22.61 4.23
N MET A 265 23.93 -22.59 4.49
CA MET A 265 23.24 -21.60 5.33
C MET A 265 23.09 -22.00 6.81
N LYS A 266 23.62 -23.15 7.25
CA LYS A 266 23.67 -23.48 8.69
C LYS A 266 24.61 -22.54 9.44
N ASN A 267 24.49 -22.53 10.77
CA ASN A 267 25.21 -21.65 11.72
C ASN A 267 24.85 -20.15 11.65
N ILE A 268 24.33 -19.65 10.53
CA ILE A 268 24.05 -18.21 10.30
C ILE A 268 23.09 -17.58 11.34
N ARG A 269 22.09 -18.32 11.83
CA ARG A 269 21.11 -17.78 12.81
C ARG A 269 21.78 -17.25 14.09
N HIS A 270 22.77 -17.97 14.65
CA HIS A 270 23.50 -17.52 15.83
C HIS A 270 24.29 -16.22 15.60
N VAL A 271 24.77 -15.97 14.38
CA VAL A 271 25.52 -14.75 14.03
C VAL A 271 24.59 -13.55 13.84
N CYS A 272 23.31 -13.78 13.53
CA CYS A 272 22.33 -12.72 13.32
C CYS A 272 21.72 -12.21 14.63
N ASP A 273 21.48 -13.11 15.60
CA ASP A 273 20.89 -12.77 16.90
C ASP A 273 21.93 -12.23 17.90
N THR A 274 23.23 -12.42 17.66
CA THR A 274 24.33 -11.84 18.46
C THR A 274 24.60 -10.37 18.09
N LYS A 275 25.05 -9.58 19.07
CA LYS A 275 25.30 -8.13 18.88
C LYS A 275 26.48 -7.89 17.94
N PRO A 276 26.54 -6.73 17.25
CA PRO A 276 27.63 -6.43 16.31
C PRO A 276 29.03 -6.66 16.88
N ASP A 277 29.26 -6.25 18.13
CA ASP A 277 30.55 -6.34 18.82
C ASP A 277 30.96 -7.80 19.13
N GLU A 278 30.00 -8.71 19.31
CA GLU A 278 30.23 -10.12 19.63
C GLU A 278 30.63 -10.92 18.37
N ARG A 279 30.18 -10.50 17.18
CA ARG A 279 30.42 -11.19 15.90
C ARG A 279 31.90 -11.22 15.52
N ILE A 280 32.66 -10.19 15.88
CA ILE A 280 34.12 -10.14 15.63
C ILE A 280 34.84 -11.15 16.54
N VAL A 281 34.33 -11.34 17.77
CA VAL A 281 34.95 -12.21 18.77
C VAL A 281 34.69 -13.70 18.50
N SER A 282 33.50 -14.08 17.98
CA SER A 282 33.23 -15.47 17.62
C SER A 282 34.08 -15.94 16.43
N LEU A 283 34.16 -15.15 15.35
CA LEU A 283 34.92 -15.48 14.14
C LEU A 283 36.43 -15.63 14.41
N SER A 284 36.97 -14.91 15.39
CA SER A 284 38.37 -15.03 15.81
C SER A 284 38.70 -16.32 16.60
N LYS A 285 37.68 -17.06 17.08
CA LYS A 285 37.86 -18.30 17.86
C LYS A 285 37.70 -19.58 17.04
N GLU A 286 36.90 -19.55 15.98
CA GLU A 286 36.71 -20.73 15.11
C GLU A 286 37.90 -20.94 14.15
N ASN A 287 38.64 -19.88 13.79
CA ASN A 287 39.86 -19.95 12.99
C ASN A 287 41.13 -20.22 13.84
N GLY A 288 40.98 -20.91 14.98
CA GLY A 288 41.97 -20.93 16.07
C GLY A 288 42.24 -22.30 16.70
N ASN A 289 42.29 -23.37 15.89
CA ASN A 289 42.91 -24.68 16.19
C ASN A 289 43.30 -25.39 14.89
#